data_AF-A0A8B6HH22-F1
#
_entry.id   AF-A0A8B6HH22-F1
#
_cell.length_a   1.000
_cell.length_b   1.000
_cell.length_c   1.000
_cell.angle_alpha   90.00
_cell.angle_beta   90.00
_cell.angle_gamma   90.00
#
_symmetry.space_group_name_H-M   'P 1'
#
loop_
_entity.id
_entity.type
_entity.pdbx_description
1 polymer ?
#
loop_
_entity_poly.entity_id
_entity_poly.type
_entity_poly.pdbx_seq_one_letter_code
_entity_poly.pdbx_strand_id
1 'polypeptide(L)'
;MILRTYLLIVTFLIRKLISKISLFTNSQLSILQNIGFCLYTMMPSKTTFWESTFGICHGSNVPGSSAVFDHPTNSTEISYRTKILKEILERLKPSTLPITTICRSVRDGYTPRHHFRQIENDVVNSLYVLERNKILHYDPWLLGGRQGWHGRHEKHVE
;
A
#
# COMPACT_ATOMS: atom_id res chain seq x y z
N MET A 1 -10.92 37.48 14.37
CA MET A 1 -10.65 37.82 12.95
C MET A 1 -9.91 36.69 12.22
N ILE A 2 -8.84 36.13 12.79
CA ILE A 2 -8.00 35.07 12.20
C ILE A 2 -8.79 33.79 11.81
N LEU A 3 -9.71 33.33 12.67
CA LEU A 3 -10.52 32.12 12.42
C LEU A 3 -11.43 32.26 11.17
N ARG A 4 -11.92 33.48 10.91
CA ARG A 4 -12.82 33.78 9.79
C ARG A 4 -12.06 33.78 8.47
N THR A 5 -10.84 34.33 8.47
CA THR A 5 -9.93 34.29 7.32
C THR A 5 -9.48 32.87 7.00
N TYR A 6 -9.15 32.07 8.02
CA TYR A 6 -8.77 30.67 7.84
C TYR A 6 -9.90 29.84 7.21
N LEU A 7 -11.13 30.00 7.71
CA LEU A 7 -12.30 29.32 7.17
C LEU A 7 -12.56 29.70 5.71
N LEU A 8 -12.40 30.98 5.35
CA LEU A 8 -12.56 31.46 3.97
C LEU A 8 -11.52 30.84 3.03
N ILE A 9 -10.26 30.75 3.45
CA ILE A 9 -9.18 30.13 2.67
C ILE A 9 -9.46 28.64 2.47
N VAL A 10 -9.80 27.91 3.54
CA VAL A 10 -10.11 26.46 3.45
C VAL A 10 -11.31 26.23 2.51
N THR A 11 -12.36 27.03 2.64
CA THR A 11 -13.55 26.91 1.79
C THR A 11 -13.22 27.19 0.32
N PHE A 12 -12.38 28.19 0.05
CA PHE A 12 -11.91 28.51 -1.31
C PHE A 12 -11.10 27.36 -1.92
N LEU A 13 -10.17 26.77 -1.15
CA LEU A 13 -9.34 25.64 -1.60
C LEU A 13 -10.20 24.39 -1.87
N ILE A 14 -11.13 24.06 -0.98
CA ILE A 14 -12.05 22.93 -1.16
C ILE A 14 -12.91 23.14 -2.41
N ARG A 15 -13.46 24.34 -2.65
CA ARG A 15 -14.24 24.62 -3.86
C ARG A 15 -13.41 24.45 -5.13
N LYS A 16 -12.16 24.91 -5.11
CA LYS A 16 -11.23 24.74 -6.24
C LYS A 16 -10.91 23.27 -6.50
N LEU A 17 -10.70 22.48 -5.44
CA LEU A 17 -10.49 21.04 -5.54
C LEU A 17 -11.71 20.32 -6.10
N ILE A 18 -12.91 20.60 -5.57
CA ILE A 18 -14.17 20.02 -6.04
C ILE A 18 -14.38 20.35 -7.53
N SER A 19 -14.17 21.60 -7.94
CA SER A 19 -14.30 22.01 -9.34
C SER A 19 -13.33 21.30 -10.28
N LYS A 20 -12.16 20.88 -9.79
CA LYS A 20 -11.20 20.09 -10.59
C LYS A 20 -11.60 18.62 -10.64
N ILE A 21 -11.98 18.04 -9.51
CA ILE A 21 -12.42 16.64 -9.42
C ILE A 21 -13.73 16.42 -10.21
N SER A 22 -14.62 17.41 -10.27
CA SER A 22 -15.89 17.32 -11.01
C SER A 22 -15.71 17.24 -12.53
N LEU A 23 -14.52 17.55 -13.05
CA LEU A 23 -14.20 17.41 -14.49
C LEU A 23 -13.74 15.99 -14.84
N PHE A 24 -13.52 15.11 -13.86
CA PHE A 24 -13.04 13.77 -14.10
C PHE A 24 -14.17 12.81 -14.42
N THR A 25 -13.89 11.89 -15.33
CA THR A 25 -14.77 10.75 -15.64
C THR A 25 -14.84 9.78 -14.46
N ASN A 26 -15.89 8.95 -14.41
CA ASN A 26 -16.02 7.88 -13.41
C ASN A 26 -14.78 6.95 -13.36
N SER A 27 -14.17 6.68 -14.53
CA SER A 27 -12.94 5.89 -14.60
C SER A 27 -11.77 6.59 -13.93
N GLN A 28 -11.55 7.88 -14.21
CA GLN A 28 -10.50 8.67 -13.58
C GLN A 28 -10.71 8.83 -12.07
N LEU A 29 -11.95 9.01 -11.62
CA LEU A 29 -12.29 9.06 -10.20
C LEU A 29 -11.99 7.73 -9.49
N SER A 30 -12.35 6.60 -10.12
CA SER A 30 -12.02 5.27 -9.61
C SER A 30 -10.51 5.05 -9.51
N ILE A 31 -9.75 5.48 -10.53
CA ILE A 31 -8.28 5.43 -10.51
C ILE A 31 -7.73 6.28 -9.36
N LEU A 32 -8.23 7.49 -9.15
CA LEU A 32 -7.79 8.36 -8.05
C LEU A 32 -8.12 7.79 -6.67
N GLN A 33 -9.30 7.18 -6.51
CA GLN A 33 -9.66 6.47 -5.28
C GLN A 33 -8.70 5.30 -5.02
N ASN A 34 -8.31 4.59 -6.08
CA ASN A 34 -7.37 3.48 -5.99
C ASN A 34 -5.94 3.94 -5.65
N ILE A 35 -5.49 5.06 -6.23
CA ILE A 35 -4.16 5.61 -6.00
C ILE A 35 -4.06 6.32 -4.65
N GLY A 36 -5.05 7.14 -4.30
CA GLY A 36 -5.09 7.95 -3.09
C GLY A 36 -4.26 9.23 -3.15
N PHE A 37 -4.37 10.02 -2.08
CA PHE A 37 -3.63 11.26 -1.89
C PHE A 37 -2.64 11.12 -0.73
N CYS A 38 -1.50 11.79 -0.88
CA CYS A 38 -0.38 11.73 0.05
C CYS A 38 0.12 13.16 0.34
N LEU A 39 0.49 13.43 1.60
CA LEU A 39 1.21 14.66 1.98
C LEU A 39 2.70 14.60 1.61
N TYR A 40 3.20 13.38 1.44
CA TYR A 40 4.56 13.06 1.00
C TYR A 40 4.46 11.91 0.00
N THR A 41 5.01 12.08 -1.19
CA THR A 41 5.04 11.03 -2.22
C THR A 41 6.00 9.89 -1.86
N MET A 42 6.90 10.09 -0.90
CA MET A 42 7.83 9.07 -0.38
C MET A 42 7.95 9.18 1.15
N MET A 43 8.35 8.09 1.81
CA MET A 43 8.68 8.13 3.24
C MET A 43 9.95 8.98 3.43
N PRO A 44 9.98 9.95 4.37
CA PRO A 44 11.16 10.76 4.59
C PRO A 44 12.31 9.85 5.05
N SER A 45 13.37 9.73 4.25
CA SER A 45 14.67 9.42 4.83
C SER A 45 15.02 10.58 5.76
N LYS A 46 15.66 10.30 6.91
CA LYS A 46 15.95 11.28 7.97
C LYS A 46 16.73 12.54 7.50
N THR A 47 17.11 12.63 6.24
CA THR A 47 18.10 13.56 5.69
C THR A 47 17.58 14.51 4.61
N THR A 48 16.32 14.40 4.15
CA THR A 48 15.81 15.31 3.11
C THR A 48 14.52 16.02 3.52
N PHE A 49 14.64 17.33 3.70
CA PHE A 49 13.52 18.25 3.84
C PHE A 49 12.77 18.32 2.53
N TRP A 50 11.56 17.75 2.47
CA TRP A 50 10.65 17.96 1.35
C TRP A 50 9.46 18.79 1.83
N GLU A 51 9.07 19.79 1.03
CA GLU A 51 7.86 20.57 1.25
C GLU A 51 6.64 19.63 1.23
N SER A 52 5.84 19.67 2.30
CA SER A 52 4.61 18.90 2.39
C SER A 52 3.63 19.38 1.33
N THR A 53 3.54 18.65 0.23
CA THR A 53 2.65 18.97 -0.88
C THR A 53 1.56 17.91 -0.93
N PHE A 54 0.30 18.33 -0.74
CA PHE A 54 -0.85 17.45 -0.96
C PHE A 54 -0.90 17.07 -2.44
N GLY A 55 -0.61 15.81 -2.73
CA GLY A 55 -0.52 15.30 -4.10
C GLY A 55 -1.12 13.91 -4.23
N ILE A 56 -1.08 13.37 -5.45
CA ILE A 56 -1.42 11.97 -5.72
C ILE A 56 -0.29 11.10 -5.16
N CYS A 57 -0.63 9.98 -4.51
CA CYS A 57 0.35 9.00 -4.05
C CYS A 57 1.02 8.31 -5.24
N HIS A 58 2.02 8.98 -5.83
CA HIS A 58 2.91 8.34 -6.77
C HIS A 58 3.79 7.37 -5.97
N GLY A 59 3.74 6.08 -6.30
CA GLY A 59 4.73 5.15 -5.75
C GLY A 59 6.13 5.59 -6.16
N SER A 60 7.15 5.19 -5.40
CA SER A 60 8.55 5.54 -5.66
C SER A 60 9.07 5.05 -7.02
N ASN A 61 8.35 4.16 -7.69
CA ASN A 61 8.72 3.65 -9.01
C ASN A 61 7.93 4.39 -10.09
N VAL A 62 8.66 5.12 -10.93
CA VAL A 62 8.15 5.70 -12.17
C VAL A 62 8.70 4.86 -13.32
N PRO A 63 7.86 4.33 -14.23
CA PRO A 63 8.35 3.58 -15.38
C PRO A 63 9.37 4.39 -16.19
N GLY A 64 10.54 3.79 -16.46
CA GLY A 64 11.63 4.41 -17.23
C GLY A 64 12.45 5.49 -16.49
N SER A 65 12.12 5.80 -15.24
CA SER A 65 12.86 6.79 -14.43
C SER A 65 13.10 6.35 -12.98
N SER A 66 12.89 5.07 -12.68
CA SER A 66 13.27 4.43 -11.42
C SER A 66 14.29 3.32 -11.65
N ALA A 67 15.08 3.01 -10.62
CA ALA A 67 16.09 1.94 -10.66
C ALA A 67 15.49 0.52 -10.77
N VAL A 68 14.16 0.41 -10.64
CA VAL A 68 13.43 -0.86 -10.66
C VAL A 68 12.47 -0.83 -11.85
N PHE A 69 12.59 -1.82 -12.74
CA PHE A 69 11.65 -1.98 -13.84
C PHE A 69 10.28 -2.39 -13.32
N ASP A 70 9.23 -1.81 -13.89
CA ASP A 70 7.87 -2.28 -13.65
C ASP A 70 7.74 -3.73 -14.13
N HIS A 71 7.35 -4.62 -13.22
CA HIS A 71 7.10 -6.04 -13.52
C HIS A 71 5.59 -6.29 -13.60
N PRO A 72 4.99 -6.34 -14.80
CA PRO A 72 3.60 -6.72 -14.96
C PRO A 72 3.46 -8.21 -14.65
N THR A 73 2.85 -8.53 -13.51
CA THR A 73 2.56 -9.92 -13.13
C THR A 73 1.13 -10.32 -13.48
N ASN A 74 0.83 -11.61 -13.36
CA ASN A 74 -0.51 -12.17 -13.51
C ASN A 74 -0.74 -13.30 -12.49
N SER A 75 -2.00 -13.75 -12.35
CA SER A 75 -2.37 -14.80 -11.40
C SER A 75 -1.61 -16.12 -11.58
N THR A 76 -1.23 -16.48 -12.81
CA THR A 76 -0.46 -17.70 -13.11
C THR A 76 0.94 -17.59 -12.56
N GLU A 77 1.62 -16.47 -12.80
CA GLU A 77 2.96 -16.21 -12.26
C GLU A 77 2.93 -16.16 -10.73
N ILE A 78 1.93 -15.50 -10.15
CA ILE A 78 1.77 -15.45 -8.68
C ILE A 78 1.64 -16.87 -8.13
N SER A 79 0.75 -17.70 -8.69
CA SER A 79 0.56 -19.08 -8.23
C SER A 79 1.84 -19.91 -8.32
N TYR A 80 2.59 -19.75 -9.42
CA TYR A 80 3.88 -20.40 -9.62
C TYR A 80 4.91 -19.97 -8.56
N ARG A 81 5.04 -18.66 -8.31
CA ARG A 81 5.94 -18.12 -7.27
C ARG A 81 5.51 -18.55 -5.87
N THR A 82 4.21 -18.62 -5.59
CA THR A 82 3.66 -19.13 -4.33
C THR A 82 4.05 -20.58 -4.11
N LYS A 83 4.01 -21.42 -5.15
CA LYS A 83 4.47 -22.81 -5.06
C LYS A 83 5.95 -22.89 -4.69
N ILE A 84 6.80 -22.11 -5.37
CA ILE A 84 8.24 -22.05 -5.08
C ILE A 84 8.49 -21.60 -3.63
N LEU A 85 7.78 -20.56 -3.16
CA LEU A 85 7.89 -20.09 -1.78
C LEU A 85 7.58 -21.21 -0.79
N LYS A 86 6.49 -21.97 -1.01
CA LYS A 86 6.15 -23.11 -0.15
C LYS A 86 7.24 -24.17 -0.14
N GLU A 87 7.75 -24.56 -1.31
CA GLU A 87 8.83 -25.55 -1.42
C GLU A 87 10.10 -25.10 -0.68
N ILE A 88 10.44 -23.81 -0.73
CA ILE A 88 11.55 -23.23 0.04
C ILE A 88 11.28 -23.34 1.54
N LEU A 89 10.11 -22.91 2.00
CA LEU A 89 9.74 -22.95 3.42
C LEU A 89 9.65 -24.38 3.97
N GLU A 90 9.18 -25.34 3.17
CA GLU A 90 9.14 -26.76 3.54
C GLU A 90 10.54 -27.33 3.77
N ARG A 91 11.52 -26.92 2.95
CA ARG A 91 12.93 -27.33 3.11
C ARG A 91 13.62 -26.67 4.30
N LEU A 92 13.10 -25.55 4.79
CA LEU A 92 13.64 -24.83 5.95
C LEU A 92 13.18 -25.42 7.31
N LYS A 93 12.32 -26.46 7.33
CA LYS A 93 11.84 -27.11 8.57
C LYS A 93 12.98 -27.60 9.50
N PRO A 94 12.83 -27.44 10.82
CA PRO A 94 12.65 -26.21 11.57
C PRO A 94 13.95 -25.84 12.32
N SER A 95 14.45 -24.63 12.12
CA SER A 95 14.92 -23.85 13.27
C SER A 95 13.74 -22.99 13.70
N THR A 96 13.37 -23.05 14.97
CA THR A 96 12.24 -22.28 15.51
C THR A 96 12.44 -20.80 15.18
N LEU A 97 11.64 -20.26 14.25
CA LEU A 97 11.57 -18.83 13.99
C LEU A 97 10.49 -18.25 14.91
N PRO A 98 10.87 -17.66 16.06
CA PRO A 98 9.89 -17.16 17.03
C PRO A 98 9.03 -16.04 16.45
N ILE A 99 9.58 -15.27 15.50
CA ILE A 99 8.91 -14.12 14.86
C ILE A 99 9.25 -14.13 13.37
N THR A 100 8.25 -13.86 12.54
CA THR A 100 8.43 -13.60 11.11
C THR A 100 7.75 -12.29 10.77
N THR A 101 8.52 -11.33 10.24
CA THR A 101 8.00 -10.04 9.81
C THR A 101 7.84 -10.04 8.30
N ILE A 102 6.66 -9.66 7.82
CA ILE A 102 6.36 -9.54 6.38
C ILE A 102 6.18 -8.06 6.06
N CYS A 103 7.04 -7.53 5.21
CA CYS A 103 6.94 -6.14 4.76
C CYS A 103 5.96 -6.03 3.59
N ARG A 104 4.98 -5.12 3.70
CA ARG A 104 3.97 -4.87 2.65
C ARG A 104 4.33 -3.61 1.89
N SER A 105 5.04 -3.76 0.78
CA SER A 105 5.51 -2.62 -0.03
C SER A 105 4.53 -2.29 -1.18
N VAL A 106 3.25 -2.14 -0.83
CA VAL A 106 2.17 -1.85 -1.80
C VAL A 106 2.14 -0.38 -2.21
N ARG A 107 2.50 0.53 -1.27
CA ARG A 107 2.57 1.97 -1.53
C ARG A 107 3.62 2.28 -2.60
N ASP A 108 4.78 1.65 -2.45
CA ASP A 108 6.00 1.97 -3.20
C ASP A 108 6.04 1.25 -4.57
N GLY A 109 5.01 0.44 -4.88
CA GLY A 109 4.81 -0.18 -6.19
C GLY A 109 5.40 -1.58 -6.35
N TYR A 110 6.05 -2.14 -5.33
CA TYR A 110 6.61 -3.50 -5.39
C TYR A 110 5.55 -4.60 -5.39
N THR A 111 4.39 -4.33 -4.79
CA THR A 111 3.24 -5.26 -4.83
C THR A 111 2.17 -4.71 -5.77
N PRO A 112 1.86 -5.41 -6.88
CA PRO A 112 0.82 -4.99 -7.80
C PRO A 112 -0.54 -4.87 -7.10
N ARG A 113 -1.11 -3.65 -7.10
CA ARG A 113 -2.32 -3.32 -6.34
C ARG A 113 -3.56 -4.11 -6.76
N HIS A 114 -3.61 -4.65 -7.98
CA HIS A 114 -4.72 -5.50 -8.42
C HIS A 114 -4.59 -6.95 -7.93
N HIS A 115 -3.38 -7.37 -7.54
CA HIS A 115 -3.09 -8.72 -7.05
C HIS A 115 -2.72 -8.78 -5.56
N PHE A 116 -2.67 -7.66 -4.85
CA PHE A 116 -2.19 -7.61 -3.46
C PHE A 116 -2.88 -8.65 -2.57
N ARG A 117 -4.19 -8.87 -2.75
CA ARG A 117 -4.99 -9.77 -1.89
C ARG A 117 -4.57 -11.21 -2.07
N GLN A 118 -4.37 -11.62 -3.33
CA GLN A 118 -3.86 -12.95 -3.66
C GLN A 118 -2.46 -13.13 -3.09
N ILE A 119 -1.56 -12.16 -3.33
CA ILE A 119 -0.16 -12.23 -2.88
C ILE A 119 -0.08 -12.28 -1.35
N GLU A 120 -0.80 -11.41 -0.63
CA GLU A 120 -0.80 -11.38 0.84
C GLU A 120 -1.31 -12.70 1.42
N ASN A 121 -2.43 -13.22 0.90
CA ASN A 121 -2.98 -14.50 1.34
C ASN A 121 -2.04 -15.67 1.04
N ASP A 122 -1.46 -15.71 -0.16
CA ASP A 122 -0.55 -16.76 -0.58
C ASP A 122 0.71 -16.81 0.29
N VAL A 123 1.29 -15.65 0.61
CA VAL A 123 2.47 -15.55 1.49
C VAL A 123 2.12 -15.99 2.91
N VAL A 124 1.04 -15.45 3.50
CA VAL A 124 0.60 -15.82 4.86
C VAL A 124 0.31 -17.31 4.93
N ASN A 125 -0.42 -17.86 3.96
CA ASN A 125 -0.75 -19.28 3.90
C ASN A 125 0.47 -20.18 3.76
N SER A 126 1.50 -19.71 3.05
CA SER A 126 2.75 -20.45 2.90
C SER A 126 3.54 -20.54 4.21
N LEU A 127 3.41 -19.55 5.10
CA LEU A 127 4.10 -19.55 6.40
C LEU A 127 3.51 -20.54 7.41
N TYR A 128 2.24 -20.95 7.25
CA TYR A 128 1.66 -22.00 8.11
C TYR A 128 2.31 -23.37 7.93
N VAL A 129 3.10 -23.57 6.87
CA VAL A 129 3.95 -24.75 6.70
C VAL A 129 5.02 -24.83 7.79
N LEU A 130 5.54 -23.70 8.24
CA LEU A 130 6.57 -23.62 9.28
C LEU A 130 5.99 -23.88 10.67
N GLU A 131 4.78 -23.36 10.93
CA GLU A 131 4.09 -23.54 12.21
C GLU A 131 2.59 -23.24 12.03
N ARG A 132 1.73 -24.17 12.43
CA ARG A 132 0.28 -24.06 12.22
C ARG A 132 -0.40 -23.06 13.16
N ASN A 133 0.17 -22.81 14.33
CA ASN A 133 -0.46 -22.01 15.39
C ASN A 133 0.04 -20.55 15.41
N LYS A 134 0.48 -20.01 14.27
CA LYS A 134 0.96 -18.63 14.19
C LYS A 134 -0.19 -17.64 14.42
N ILE A 135 0.10 -16.61 15.20
CA ILE A 135 -0.78 -15.46 15.40
C ILE A 135 -0.39 -14.40 14.39
N LEU A 136 -1.32 -14.03 13.50
CA LEU A 136 -1.12 -12.95 12.55
C LEU A 136 -1.43 -11.60 13.23
N HIS A 137 -0.44 -10.70 13.22
CA HIS A 137 -0.58 -9.34 13.74
C HIS A 137 -0.34 -8.32 12.63
N TYR A 138 -1.33 -7.45 12.38
CA TYR A 138 -1.18 -6.32 11.46
C TYR A 138 -0.67 -5.10 12.22
N ASP A 139 0.49 -4.58 11.82
CA ASP A 139 1.06 -3.37 12.40
C ASP A 139 0.14 -2.15 12.14
N PRO A 140 -0.34 -1.45 13.20
CA PRO A 140 -1.17 -0.25 13.07
C PRO A 140 -0.55 0.84 12.19
N TRP A 141 0.78 0.93 12.17
CA TRP A 141 1.52 1.92 11.40
C TRP A 141 1.69 1.53 9.93
N LEU A 142 1.29 0.31 9.55
CA LEU A 142 1.31 -0.18 8.17
C LEU A 142 -0.13 -0.42 7.69
N LEU A 143 -0.58 0.38 6.71
CA LEU A 143 -1.93 0.29 6.14
C LEU A 143 -3.04 0.38 7.20
N GLY A 144 -2.79 1.11 8.30
CA GLY A 144 -3.77 1.31 9.38
C GLY A 144 -4.09 0.04 10.18
N GLY A 145 -3.16 -0.93 10.25
CA GLY A 145 -3.41 -2.18 10.99
C GLY A 145 -4.44 -3.10 10.33
N ARG A 146 -4.72 -2.89 9.04
CA ARG A 146 -5.72 -3.68 8.30
C ARG A 146 -5.07 -4.63 7.32
N GLN A 147 -5.81 -5.67 6.97
CA GLN A 147 -5.46 -6.55 5.86
C GLN A 147 -5.59 -5.79 4.53
N GLY A 148 -4.55 -5.83 3.72
CA GLY A 148 -4.63 -5.37 2.35
C GLY A 148 -4.63 -3.86 2.10
N TRP A 149 -4.46 -3.50 0.83
CA TRP A 149 -4.45 -2.09 0.40
C TRP A 149 -5.81 -1.43 0.61
N HIS A 150 -6.91 -2.05 0.18
CA HIS A 150 -8.23 -1.43 0.26
C HIS A 150 -8.78 -1.35 1.70
N GLY A 151 -8.39 -2.29 2.57
CA GLY A 151 -8.80 -2.32 3.97
C GLY A 151 -8.33 -1.10 4.77
N ARG A 152 -7.34 -0.34 4.27
CA ARG A 152 -6.79 0.87 4.93
C ARG A 152 -7.83 1.97 5.21
N HIS A 153 -8.97 1.93 4.53
CA HIS A 153 -10.05 2.92 4.67
C HIS A 153 -11.27 2.38 5.44
N GLU A 154 -11.28 1.09 5.79
CA GLU A 154 -12.38 0.49 6.54
C GLU A 154 -12.29 0.93 8.00
N LYS A 155 -13.42 1.41 8.56
CA LYS A 155 -13.48 1.88 9.95
C LYS A 155 -12.92 0.81 10.89
N HIS A 156 -12.13 1.24 11.89
CA HIS A 156 -11.80 0.39 13.03
C HIS A 156 -13.12 0.06 13.75
N VAL A 157 -13.54 -1.19 13.69
CA VAL A 157 -14.50 -1.73 14.64
C VAL A 157 -13.64 -2.20 15.80
N GLU A 158 -13.73 -1.47 16.90
CA GLU A 158 -13.15 -1.87 18.20
C GLU A 158 -13.89 -3.07 18.76
#